data_AF-A0A7X3MG54-F1
#
_entry.id   AF-A0A7X3MG54-F1
#
_cell.length_a   1.000
_cell.length_b   1.000
_cell.length_c   1.000
_cell.angle_alpha   90.00
_cell.angle_beta   90.00
_cell.angle_gamma   90.00
#
_symmetry.space_group_name_H-M   'P 1'
#
loop_
_entity.id
_entity.type
_entity.pdbx_description
1 polymer ?
#
loop_
_entity_poly.entity_id
_entity_poly.type
_entity_poly.pdbx_seq_one_letter_code
_entity_poly.pdbx_strand_id
1 'polypeptide(L)'
;MPYLTLPKGTVLIEVGKLLSRGAPKLDKDGKPVKGKDGKTVYEPYKIKVFNTINFSKSMHYNPFAYIHNEKDILKLVTVLIANTKGEGKSGDDFWVKAETLLYTALIGYIYYEAPADEQNFSTLVEMINAMEVREDDETFKNAVDLLFDALEQKDPDHFALRQYKKYKLAAGKTAKSILISCGARLAPFDIKEVREITMYDELELDLVGDRKTALFFIISDTDATFNFLVSMAYTQLFNLLCERADDKYGGRLPVHVRCLIDEAANIGQIPNLEKLMATIRSREISACLVLQAQSQLKALYKDNMDTIIGNCDASLFLGGKEETTLKSWNSLLGKETIDMYNTSVTKGNQESHGQNFQKLGKDLMSVDELAVMDGGKCLLQIRGVRPFLSRKYDITRHPNYRLLSDFNEKNAFDIEKFLSTKMPVRPGELYRNYEITTGDLEQEIQTA
;
A
#
# COMPACT_ATOMS: atom_id res chain seq x y z
N MET A 1 -13.61 -11.47 6.12
CA MET A 1 -12.29 -10.97 6.51
C MET A 1 -12.13 -9.58 5.93
N PRO A 2 -11.60 -8.58 6.64
CA PRO A 2 -11.22 -7.30 6.08
C PRO A 2 -10.20 -7.55 4.97
N TYR A 3 -10.47 -6.99 3.80
CA TYR A 3 -9.64 -7.11 2.62
C TYR A 3 -9.11 -5.73 2.28
N LEU A 4 -7.80 -5.62 2.17
CA LEU A 4 -7.13 -4.49 1.56
C LEU A 4 -6.82 -4.89 0.14
N THR A 5 -7.32 -4.17 -0.86
CA THR A 5 -7.07 -4.50 -2.27
C THR A 5 -6.50 -3.30 -3.00
N LEU A 6 -5.56 -3.55 -3.92
CA LEU A 6 -5.05 -2.60 -4.92
C LEU A 6 -5.61 -2.84 -6.32
N PRO A 7 -6.93 -2.94 -6.52
CA PRO A 7 -7.39 -3.30 -7.84
C PRO A 7 -7.43 -2.07 -8.74
N LYS A 8 -7.44 -2.31 -10.05
CA LYS A 8 -8.12 -1.41 -10.98
C LYS A 8 -9.48 -1.05 -10.38
N GLY A 9 -9.92 0.20 -10.53
CA GLY A 9 -11.20 0.68 -9.96
C GLY A 9 -12.41 -0.23 -10.25
N THR A 10 -12.31 -1.10 -11.26
CA THR A 10 -13.25 -2.17 -11.60
C THR A 10 -13.59 -3.12 -10.46
N VAL A 11 -12.63 -3.61 -9.66
CA VAL A 11 -12.98 -4.58 -8.59
C VAL A 11 -13.83 -3.92 -7.51
N LEU A 12 -13.56 -2.66 -7.14
CA LEU A 12 -14.42 -1.93 -6.21
C LEU A 12 -15.84 -1.80 -6.78
N ILE A 13 -15.96 -1.51 -8.08
CA ILE A 13 -17.26 -1.47 -8.78
C ILE A 13 -17.95 -2.84 -8.71
N GLU A 14 -17.20 -3.93 -8.90
CA GLU A 14 -17.71 -5.30 -8.94
C GLU A 14 -18.17 -5.84 -7.57
N VAL A 15 -17.38 -5.58 -6.51
CA VAL A 15 -17.60 -6.18 -5.18
C VAL A 15 -18.10 -5.20 -4.13
N GLY A 16 -18.07 -3.89 -4.37
CA GLY A 16 -18.40 -2.88 -3.36
C GLY A 16 -19.82 -3.01 -2.81
N LYS A 17 -20.79 -3.37 -3.65
CA LYS A 17 -22.17 -3.62 -3.21
C LYS A 17 -22.30 -4.89 -2.35
N LEU A 18 -21.54 -5.93 -2.67
CA LEU A 18 -21.44 -7.13 -1.85
C LEU A 18 -20.88 -6.78 -0.45
N LEU A 19 -19.81 -6.00 -0.41
CA LEU A 19 -19.12 -5.62 0.83
C LEU A 19 -19.96 -4.69 1.71
N SER A 20 -20.63 -3.71 1.11
CA SER A 20 -21.55 -2.80 1.83
C SER A 20 -22.75 -3.53 2.42
N ARG A 21 -23.22 -4.63 1.79
CA ARG A 21 -24.21 -5.52 2.41
C ARG A 21 -23.59 -6.37 3.52
N GLY A 22 -22.41 -6.94 3.26
CA GLY A 22 -21.71 -7.83 4.18
C GLY A 22 -22.23 -9.28 4.17
N ALA A 23 -21.63 -10.09 5.04
CA ALA A 23 -22.05 -11.48 5.25
C ALA A 23 -23.20 -11.54 6.27
N PRO A 24 -24.13 -12.52 6.16
CA PRO A 24 -25.15 -12.71 7.19
C PRO A 24 -24.48 -13.05 8.52
N LYS A 25 -24.94 -12.43 9.60
CA LYS A 25 -24.51 -12.76 10.96
C LYS A 25 -25.01 -14.16 11.27
N LEU A 26 -24.10 -15.04 11.70
CA LEU A 26 -24.44 -16.42 12.04
C LEU A 26 -24.55 -16.57 13.57
N ASP A 27 -25.47 -17.42 14.02
CA ASP A 27 -25.56 -17.86 15.42
C ASP A 27 -24.51 -18.95 15.72
N LYS A 28 -24.53 -19.47 16.96
CA LYS A 28 -23.61 -20.53 17.40
C LYS A 28 -23.78 -21.84 16.63
N ASP A 29 -24.91 -22.03 15.95
CA ASP A 29 -25.25 -23.20 15.15
C ASP A 29 -25.01 -22.97 13.64
N GLY A 30 -24.43 -21.82 13.27
CA GLY A 30 -24.12 -21.47 11.88
C GLY A 30 -25.32 -21.01 11.06
N LYS A 31 -26.47 -20.70 11.69
CA LYS A 31 -27.67 -20.22 10.99
C LYS A 31 -27.75 -18.69 10.98
N PRO A 32 -28.31 -18.07 9.93
CA PRO A 32 -28.46 -16.63 9.87
C PRO A 32 -29.36 -16.08 10.99
N VAL A 33 -28.83 -15.14 11.77
CA VAL A 33 -29.56 -14.42 12.82
C VAL A 33 -30.63 -13.55 12.18
N LYS A 34 -31.85 -13.63 12.68
CA LYS A 34 -32.96 -12.77 12.27
C LYS A 34 -33.16 -11.63 13.28
N GLY A 35 -33.37 -10.41 12.77
CA GLY A 35 -33.71 -9.24 13.56
C GLY A 35 -35.15 -9.29 14.07
N LYS A 36 -35.53 -8.26 14.85
CA LYS A 36 -36.90 -8.10 15.38
C LYS A 36 -37.96 -7.97 14.29
N ASP A 37 -37.54 -7.61 13.07
CA ASP A 37 -38.34 -7.46 11.85
C ASP A 37 -38.39 -8.74 10.99
N GLY A 38 -37.80 -9.85 11.46
CA GLY A 38 -37.74 -11.12 10.74
C GLY A 38 -36.74 -11.17 9.59
N LYS A 39 -36.01 -10.08 9.30
CA LYS A 39 -34.97 -10.02 8.27
C LYS A 39 -33.64 -10.53 8.79
N THR A 40 -32.83 -11.10 7.90
CA THR A 40 -31.47 -11.52 8.23
C THR A 40 -30.61 -10.31 8.60
N VAL A 41 -29.93 -10.38 9.73
CA VAL A 41 -28.95 -9.39 10.14
C VAL A 41 -27.66 -9.63 9.37
N TYR A 42 -27.11 -8.59 8.76
CA TYR A 42 -25.83 -8.64 8.06
C TYR A 42 -24.75 -7.89 8.82
N GLU A 43 -23.50 -8.26 8.57
CA GLU A 43 -22.29 -7.61 9.12
C GLU A 43 -21.56 -6.90 7.99
N PRO A 44 -21.93 -5.64 7.67
CA PRO A 44 -21.37 -4.88 6.56
C PRO A 44 -19.92 -4.50 6.81
N TYR A 45 -19.16 -4.33 5.73
CA TYR A 45 -17.81 -3.78 5.79
C TYR A 45 -17.86 -2.26 5.80
N LYS A 46 -16.97 -1.64 6.57
CA LYS A 46 -16.63 -0.23 6.40
C LYS A 46 -15.76 -0.10 5.16
N ILE A 47 -16.30 0.47 4.09
CA ILE A 47 -15.57 0.66 2.83
C ILE A 47 -14.78 1.96 2.94
N LYS A 48 -13.50 1.91 2.61
CA LYS A 48 -12.58 3.03 2.54
C LYS A 48 -11.92 3.05 1.17
N VAL A 49 -11.81 4.21 0.53
CA VAL A 49 -11.34 4.32 -0.85
C VAL A 49 -10.34 5.45 -0.93
N PHE A 50 -9.12 5.16 -1.36
CA PHE A 50 -8.12 6.15 -1.69
C PHE A 50 -7.76 6.02 -3.17
N ASN A 51 -8.10 7.03 -3.96
CA ASN A 51 -8.04 6.99 -5.41
C ASN A 51 -7.13 8.09 -5.95
N THR A 52 -5.94 7.70 -6.41
CA THR A 52 -4.95 8.61 -6.99
C THR A 52 -5.09 8.80 -8.50
N ILE A 53 -6.04 8.11 -9.14
CA ILE A 53 -6.41 8.36 -10.55
C ILE A 53 -7.44 9.48 -10.63
N ASN A 54 -8.46 9.42 -9.77
CA ASN A 54 -9.53 10.41 -9.72
C ASN A 54 -9.80 10.81 -8.27
N PHE A 55 -9.20 11.93 -7.87
CA PHE A 55 -9.31 12.49 -6.52
C PHE A 55 -10.75 12.81 -6.11
N SER A 56 -11.65 13.14 -7.04
CA SER A 56 -13.07 13.36 -6.73
C SER A 56 -13.80 12.09 -6.27
N LYS A 57 -13.22 10.91 -6.53
CA LYS A 57 -13.72 9.60 -6.10
C LYS A 57 -12.82 8.99 -5.02
N SER A 58 -12.13 9.84 -4.25
CA SER A 58 -11.26 9.45 -3.16
C SER A 58 -11.78 9.97 -1.82
N MET A 59 -11.46 9.25 -0.76
CA MET A 59 -11.45 9.75 0.61
C MET A 59 -10.10 10.41 0.91
N HIS A 60 -10.04 11.15 2.01
CA HIS A 60 -8.85 11.91 2.41
C HIS A 60 -7.90 11.06 3.26
N TYR A 61 -6.59 11.26 3.07
CA TYR A 61 -5.51 10.62 3.78
C TYR A 61 -4.52 11.68 4.26
N ASN A 62 -4.53 11.95 5.57
CA ASN A 62 -3.55 12.84 6.18
C ASN A 62 -2.50 12.02 6.94
N PRO A 63 -1.22 12.02 6.49
CA PRO A 63 -0.17 11.27 7.16
C PRO A 63 0.11 11.73 8.61
N PHE A 64 -0.20 12.98 8.97
CA PHE A 64 -0.01 13.50 10.32
C PHE A 64 -0.96 12.85 11.34
N ALA A 65 -2.13 12.40 10.91
CA ALA A 65 -3.11 11.73 11.77
C ALA A 65 -2.58 10.42 12.39
N TYR A 66 -1.44 9.92 11.90
CA TYR A 66 -0.83 8.67 12.31
C TYR A 66 0.56 8.85 12.97
N ILE A 67 0.94 10.09 13.30
CA ILE A 67 2.15 10.38 14.05
C ILE A 67 1.80 10.39 15.54
N HIS A 68 2.55 9.63 16.35
CA HIS A 68 2.39 9.63 17.80
C HIS A 68 3.65 10.07 18.54
N ASN A 69 4.82 9.91 17.91
CA ASN A 69 6.12 10.18 18.51
C ASN A 69 7.20 10.46 17.43
N GLU A 70 8.41 10.77 17.86
CA GLU A 70 9.54 11.12 16.99
C GLU A 70 9.95 9.99 16.03
N LYS A 71 9.75 8.72 16.41
CA LYS A 71 10.07 7.59 15.53
C LYS A 71 9.14 7.58 14.33
N ASP A 72 7.88 7.95 14.50
CA ASP A 72 6.92 7.98 13.40
C ASP A 72 7.21 9.12 12.42
N ILE A 73 7.71 10.27 12.93
CA ILE A 73 8.23 11.35 12.09
C ILE A 73 9.39 10.83 11.22
N LEU A 74 10.38 10.16 11.82
CA LEU A 74 11.51 9.61 11.08
C LEU A 74 11.09 8.56 10.04
N LYS A 75 10.16 7.67 10.40
CA LYS A 75 9.58 6.69 9.46
C LYS A 75 8.90 7.40 8.29
N LEU A 76 8.06 8.40 8.56
CA LEU A 76 7.34 9.17 7.54
C LEU A 76 8.30 9.86 6.56
N VAL A 77 9.31 10.57 7.08
CA VAL A 77 10.34 11.24 6.28
C VAL A 77 11.11 10.23 5.42
N THR A 78 11.47 9.08 6.00
CA THR A 78 12.19 8.02 5.26
C THR A 78 11.36 7.51 4.08
N VAL A 79 10.05 7.31 4.27
CA VAL A 79 9.15 6.83 3.20
C VAL A 79 8.94 7.89 2.13
N LEU A 80 8.73 9.15 2.54
CA LEU A 80 8.59 10.28 1.63
C LEU A 80 9.82 10.41 0.73
N ILE A 81 11.02 10.42 1.33
CA ILE A 81 12.27 10.53 0.57
C ILE A 81 12.50 9.30 -0.31
N ALA A 82 12.18 8.08 0.15
CA ALA A 82 12.36 6.87 -0.64
C ALA A 82 11.50 6.86 -1.91
N ASN A 83 10.27 7.38 -1.83
CA ASN A 83 9.29 7.30 -2.90
C ASN A 83 9.16 8.57 -3.75
N THR A 84 9.88 9.64 -3.40
CA THR A 84 10.00 10.88 -4.22
C THR A 84 11.38 11.01 -4.88
N LYS A 85 12.21 9.96 -4.83
CA LYS A 85 13.47 9.91 -5.59
C LYS A 85 13.13 9.81 -7.08
N GLY A 86 13.54 10.81 -7.87
CA GLY A 86 13.51 10.69 -9.34
C GLY A 86 14.42 9.56 -9.84
N GLU A 87 14.28 9.18 -11.12
CA GLU A 87 15.00 8.07 -11.77
C GLU A 87 16.53 8.29 -11.97
N GLY A 88 17.15 9.15 -11.16
CA GLY A 88 18.58 9.43 -11.19
C GLY A 88 19.39 8.49 -10.30
N LYS A 89 20.70 8.38 -10.57
CA LYS A 89 21.67 7.78 -9.63
C LYS A 89 21.39 8.34 -8.24
N SER A 90 21.16 7.43 -7.29
CA SER A 90 21.04 7.67 -5.85
C SER A 90 21.62 9.04 -5.49
N GLY A 91 20.74 10.01 -5.22
CA GLY A 91 21.17 11.33 -4.78
C GLY A 91 22.23 11.16 -3.71
N ASP A 92 23.32 11.93 -3.81
CA ASP A 92 24.46 11.83 -2.89
C ASP A 92 23.95 11.67 -1.45
N ASP A 93 24.53 10.73 -0.70
CA ASP A 93 24.12 10.40 0.66
C ASP A 93 24.06 11.65 1.55
N PHE A 94 24.90 12.64 1.22
CA PHE A 94 24.84 13.99 1.77
C PHE A 94 23.47 14.67 1.61
N TRP A 95 22.92 14.75 0.39
CA TRP A 95 21.65 15.42 0.12
C TRP A 95 20.50 14.73 0.83
N VAL A 96 20.45 13.39 0.78
CA VAL A 96 19.42 12.61 1.47
C VAL A 96 19.45 12.87 2.97
N LYS A 97 20.63 12.92 3.59
CA LYS A 97 20.77 13.24 5.02
C LYS A 97 20.33 14.67 5.35
N ALA A 98 20.69 15.63 4.50
CA ALA A 98 20.31 17.03 4.70
C ALA A 98 18.79 17.25 4.56
N GLU A 99 18.17 16.67 3.54
CA GLU A 99 16.70 16.65 3.37
C GLU A 99 16.01 15.99 4.56
N THR A 100 16.56 14.87 5.05
CA THR A 100 16.02 14.17 6.22
C THR A 100 16.03 15.07 7.45
N LEU A 101 17.12 15.81 7.70
CA LEU A 101 17.20 16.75 8.83
C LEU A 101 16.13 17.84 8.72
N LEU A 102 15.99 18.45 7.54
CA LEU A 102 15.04 19.53 7.33
C LEU A 102 13.58 19.05 7.47
N TYR A 103 13.20 17.98 6.76
CA TYR A 103 11.83 17.46 6.87
C TYR A 103 11.50 16.99 8.28
N THR A 104 12.43 16.34 8.98
CA THR A 104 12.21 15.91 10.37
C THR A 104 11.99 17.11 11.29
N ALA A 105 12.74 18.20 11.08
CA ALA A 105 12.55 19.43 11.83
C ALA A 105 11.18 20.06 11.56
N LEU A 106 10.79 20.23 10.30
CA LEU A 106 9.55 20.89 9.93
C LEU A 106 8.31 20.07 10.31
N ILE A 107 8.30 18.77 9.99
CA ILE A 107 7.19 17.88 10.39
C ILE A 107 7.09 17.79 11.91
N GLY A 108 8.22 17.74 12.62
CA GLY A 108 8.22 17.76 14.08
C GLY A 108 7.70 19.07 14.65
N TYR A 109 8.03 20.22 14.05
CA TYR A 109 7.47 21.51 14.44
C TYR A 109 5.95 21.52 14.24
N ILE A 110 5.47 21.15 13.05
CA ILE A 110 4.04 21.11 12.73
C ILE A 110 3.28 20.20 13.70
N TYR A 111 3.79 18.99 13.95
CA TYR A 111 3.13 18.03 14.82
C TYR A 111 3.04 18.49 16.30
N TYR A 112 4.09 19.11 16.84
CA TYR A 112 4.14 19.48 18.26
C TYR A 112 3.61 20.88 18.56
N GLU A 113 3.72 21.83 17.63
CA GLU A 113 3.44 23.24 17.89
C GLU A 113 2.29 23.81 17.04
N ALA A 114 1.95 23.22 15.88
CA ALA A 114 0.87 23.74 15.05
C ALA A 114 -0.52 23.24 15.53
N PRO A 115 -1.58 24.07 15.38
CA PRO A 115 -2.97 23.66 15.58
C PRO A 115 -3.33 22.41 14.77
N ALA A 116 -4.27 21.61 15.27
CA ALA A 116 -4.62 20.31 14.68
C ALA A 116 -5.11 20.41 13.22
N ASP A 117 -5.76 21.50 12.84
CA ASP A 117 -6.22 21.79 11.47
C ASP A 117 -5.08 22.16 10.52
N GLU A 118 -3.96 22.64 11.05
CA GLU A 118 -2.74 22.94 10.30
C GLU A 118 -1.76 21.75 10.23
N GLN A 119 -2.04 20.63 10.89
CA GLN A 119 -1.19 19.44 10.86
C GLN A 119 -1.35 18.65 9.55
N ASN A 120 -0.85 19.19 8.45
CA ASN A 120 -0.99 18.61 7.13
C ASN A 120 0.19 18.96 6.21
N PHE A 121 0.23 18.32 5.03
CA PHE A 121 1.31 18.55 4.07
C PHE A 121 1.24 19.91 3.38
N SER A 122 0.07 20.57 3.34
CA SER A 122 -0.02 21.94 2.82
C SER A 122 0.80 22.89 3.69
N THR A 123 0.69 22.79 5.01
CA THR A 123 1.50 23.58 5.95
C THR A 123 2.99 23.32 5.77
N LEU A 124 3.39 22.05 5.56
CA LEU A 124 4.79 21.71 5.28
C LEU A 124 5.31 22.39 4.01
N VAL A 125 4.51 22.41 2.93
CA VAL A 125 4.86 23.11 1.69
C VAL A 125 4.99 24.61 1.90
N GLU A 126 4.03 25.23 2.58
CA GLU A 126 4.06 26.66 2.86
C GLU A 126 5.25 27.05 3.75
N MET A 127 5.61 26.23 4.74
CA MET A 127 6.82 26.44 5.54
C MET A 127 8.08 26.42 4.65
N ILE A 128 8.22 25.46 3.75
CA ILE A 128 9.38 25.39 2.84
C ILE A 128 9.41 26.60 1.89
N ASN A 129 8.26 27.01 1.36
CA ASN A 129 8.15 28.18 0.49
C ASN A 129 8.50 29.49 1.22
N ALA A 130 8.24 29.56 2.53
CA ALA A 130 8.59 30.70 3.37
C ALA A 130 10.08 30.72 3.80
N MET A 131 10.84 29.66 3.53
CA MET A 131 12.28 29.61 3.82
C MET A 131 13.09 30.33 2.75
N GLU A 132 13.42 31.60 2.98
CA GLU A 132 14.39 32.35 2.18
C GLU A 132 15.81 32.18 2.75
N VAL A 133 16.80 31.97 1.89
CA VAL A 133 18.23 31.94 2.25
C VAL A 133 18.98 32.97 1.42
N ARG A 134 19.69 33.87 2.08
CA ARG A 134 20.58 34.85 1.46
C ARG A 134 22.02 34.37 1.53
N GLU A 135 22.66 34.23 0.38
CA GLU A 135 24.02 33.67 0.29
C GLU A 135 25.08 34.59 0.93
N ASP A 136 24.85 35.91 0.86
CA ASP A 136 25.80 36.93 1.33
C ASP A 136 25.52 37.45 2.74
N ASP A 137 24.47 36.96 3.40
CA ASP A 137 24.05 37.40 4.74
C ASP A 137 23.62 36.22 5.62
N GLU A 138 24.58 35.66 6.35
CA GLU A 138 24.34 34.56 7.30
C GLU A 138 23.53 34.99 8.53
N THR A 139 23.37 36.31 8.75
CA THR A 139 22.57 36.84 9.86
C THR A 139 21.09 36.98 9.52
N PHE A 140 20.75 36.87 8.23
CA PHE A 140 19.37 36.92 7.79
C PHE A 140 18.55 35.76 8.37
N LYS A 141 17.36 36.11 8.88
CA LYS A 141 16.39 35.16 9.42
C LYS A 141 15.10 35.25 8.62
N ASN A 142 14.66 34.12 8.07
CA ASN A 142 13.34 34.02 7.45
C ASN A 142 12.24 33.74 8.49
N ALA A 143 10.99 33.66 8.04
CA ALA A 143 9.85 33.42 8.94
C ALA A 143 10.01 32.12 9.74
N VAL A 144 10.49 31.05 9.12
CA VAL A 144 10.71 29.76 9.78
C VAL A 144 11.85 29.83 10.80
N ASP A 145 12.93 30.57 10.51
CA ASP A 145 14.00 30.81 11.48
C ASP A 145 13.46 31.47 12.75
N LEU A 146 12.59 32.48 12.61
CA LEU A 146 11.96 33.16 13.74
C LEU A 146 11.04 32.24 14.55
N LEU A 147 10.32 31.32 13.89
CA LEU A 147 9.53 30.29 14.58
C LEU A 147 10.41 29.37 15.44
N PHE A 148 11.55 28.92 14.89
CA PHE A 148 12.49 28.08 15.63
C PHE A 148 13.23 28.84 16.74
N ASP A 149 13.50 30.14 16.58
CA ASP A 149 14.04 30.97 17.66
C ASP A 149 13.04 31.09 18.83
N ALA A 150 11.76 31.30 18.52
CA ALA A 150 10.71 31.35 19.54
C ALA A 150 10.57 30.00 20.25
N LEU A 151 10.65 28.90 19.49
CA LEU A 151 10.65 27.56 20.04
C LEU A 151 11.87 27.31 20.95
N GLU A 152 13.05 27.81 20.59
CA GLU A 152 14.25 27.72 21.44
C GLU A 152 14.09 28.47 22.77
N GLN A 153 13.41 29.62 22.77
CA GLN A 153 13.12 30.35 24.00
C GLN A 153 12.14 29.60 24.91
N LYS A 154 11.19 28.87 24.31
CA LYS A 154 10.15 28.10 25.02
C LYS A 154 10.68 26.76 25.53
N ASP A 155 11.34 25.99 24.67
CA ASP A 155 11.90 24.67 24.95
C ASP A 155 13.23 24.46 24.18
N PRO A 156 14.39 24.73 24.82
CA PRO A 156 15.70 24.55 24.20
C PRO A 156 16.04 23.11 23.81
N ASP A 157 15.39 22.11 24.43
CA ASP A 157 15.65 20.69 24.21
C ASP A 157 14.67 20.03 23.24
N HIS A 158 13.77 20.81 22.63
CA HIS A 158 12.75 20.34 21.70
C HIS A 158 13.34 19.54 20.52
N PHE A 159 12.71 18.42 20.17
CA PHE A 159 13.20 17.51 19.12
C PHE A 159 13.35 18.21 17.76
N ALA A 160 12.32 18.95 17.33
CA ALA A 160 12.32 19.67 16.06
C ALA A 160 13.48 20.68 15.97
N LEU A 161 13.71 21.45 17.04
CA LEU A 161 14.78 22.43 17.12
C LEU A 161 16.17 21.79 17.00
N ARG A 162 16.38 20.64 17.65
CA ARG A 162 17.65 19.90 17.58
C ARG A 162 17.97 19.43 16.15
N GLN A 163 16.97 19.06 15.36
CA GLN A 163 17.19 18.72 13.94
C GLN A 163 17.39 19.99 13.09
N TYR A 164 16.62 21.05 13.36
CA TYR A 164 16.76 22.33 12.64
C TYR A 164 18.15 22.95 12.81
N LYS A 165 18.69 22.95 14.04
CA LYS A 165 20.05 23.43 14.32
C LYS A 165 21.11 22.69 13.51
N LYS A 166 20.96 21.38 13.30
CA LYS A 166 21.88 20.60 12.45
C LYS A 166 21.77 20.99 10.97
N TYR A 167 20.56 21.25 10.49
CA TYR A 167 20.34 21.77 9.14
C TYR A 167 20.99 23.16 8.96
N LYS A 168 20.85 24.07 9.94
CA LYS A 168 21.45 25.42 9.91
C LYS A 168 22.98 25.44 9.95
N LEU A 169 23.66 24.30 10.15
CA LEU A 169 25.11 24.18 9.96
C LEU A 169 25.52 24.23 8.48
N ALA A 170 24.58 24.05 7.55
CA ALA A 170 24.85 24.18 6.12
C ALA A 170 25.06 25.65 5.74
N ALA A 171 26.15 25.95 5.04
CA ALA A 171 26.43 27.28 4.48
C ALA A 171 25.31 27.72 3.50
N GLY A 172 25.14 29.04 3.31
CA GLY A 172 24.01 29.62 2.55
C GLY A 172 23.77 28.98 1.17
N LYS A 173 24.82 28.78 0.36
CA LYS A 173 24.73 28.13 -0.96
C LYS A 173 24.26 26.67 -0.87
N THR A 174 24.70 25.95 0.15
CA THR A 174 24.31 24.55 0.41
C THR A 174 22.87 24.48 0.92
N ALA A 175 22.50 25.34 1.87
CA ALA A 175 21.13 25.44 2.38
C ALA A 175 20.12 25.73 1.27
N LYS A 176 20.44 26.66 0.36
CA LYS A 176 19.61 26.95 -0.82
C LYS A 176 19.45 25.74 -1.74
N SER A 177 20.53 24.98 -1.97
CA SER A 177 20.46 23.73 -2.74
C SER A 177 19.58 22.67 -2.06
N ILE A 178 19.65 22.55 -0.73
CA ILE A 178 18.79 21.63 0.05
C ILE A 178 17.32 22.04 -0.09
N LEU A 179 17.01 23.33 0.04
CA LEU A 179 15.64 23.86 -0.11
C LEU A 179 15.06 23.58 -1.50
N ILE A 180 15.84 23.80 -2.56
CA ILE A 180 15.43 23.48 -3.93
C ILE A 180 15.13 21.97 -4.07
N SER A 181 15.97 21.12 -3.48
CA SER A 181 15.79 19.67 -3.51
C SER A 181 14.51 19.23 -2.75
N CYS A 182 14.29 19.78 -1.56
CA CYS A 182 13.07 19.52 -0.78
C CYS A 182 11.81 20.04 -1.47
N GLY A 183 11.86 21.26 -2.05
CA GLY A 183 10.76 21.84 -2.81
C GLY A 183 10.41 20.99 -4.03
N ALA A 184 11.41 20.53 -4.77
CA ALA A 184 11.19 19.67 -5.95
C ALA A 184 10.48 18.35 -5.61
N ARG A 185 10.78 17.75 -4.46
CA ARG A 185 10.10 16.52 -3.98
C ARG A 185 8.66 16.77 -3.55
N LEU A 186 8.37 17.95 -3.01
CA LEU A 186 7.02 18.31 -2.60
C LEU A 186 6.20 18.97 -3.72
N ALA A 187 6.77 19.22 -4.90
CA ALA A 187 6.06 19.81 -6.04
C ALA A 187 4.72 19.12 -6.40
N PRO A 188 4.54 17.79 -6.26
CA PRO A 188 3.21 17.17 -6.46
C PRO A 188 2.13 17.71 -5.51
N PHE A 189 2.50 18.18 -4.33
CA PHE A 189 1.59 18.83 -3.39
C PHE A 189 1.26 20.28 -3.78
N ASP A 190 1.82 20.87 -4.84
CA ASP A 190 1.33 22.15 -5.36
C ASP A 190 0.02 22.00 -6.15
N ILE A 191 -0.33 20.76 -6.51
CA ILE A 191 -1.60 20.44 -7.15
C ILE A 191 -2.72 20.54 -6.11
N LYS A 192 -3.72 21.39 -6.39
CA LYS A 192 -4.83 21.67 -5.48
C LYS A 192 -5.55 20.40 -5.01
N GLU A 193 -5.78 19.46 -5.93
CA GLU A 193 -6.44 18.20 -5.64
C GLU A 193 -5.62 17.34 -4.67
N VAL A 194 -4.29 17.35 -4.77
CA VAL A 194 -3.41 16.60 -3.85
C VAL A 194 -3.35 17.27 -2.48
N ARG A 195 -3.35 18.61 -2.41
CA ARG A 195 -3.48 19.33 -1.13
C ARG A 195 -4.78 18.97 -0.43
N GLU A 196 -5.89 19.01 -1.17
CA GLU A 196 -7.22 18.70 -0.64
C GLU A 196 -7.25 17.29 -0.05
N ILE A 197 -6.93 16.26 -0.84
CA ILE A 197 -7.00 14.86 -0.39
C ILE A 197 -6.02 14.51 0.75
N THR A 198 -5.08 15.39 1.08
CA THR A 198 -4.10 15.20 2.17
C THR A 198 -4.29 16.12 3.37
N MET A 199 -5.37 16.90 3.39
CA MET A 199 -5.64 17.90 4.43
C MET A 199 -6.10 17.28 5.76
N TYR A 200 -7.01 16.31 5.72
CA TYR A 200 -7.54 15.59 6.88
C TYR A 200 -7.62 14.09 6.60
N ASP A 201 -7.84 13.27 7.63
CA ASP A 201 -7.92 11.82 7.46
C ASP A 201 -9.36 11.32 7.51
N GLU A 202 -9.70 10.46 6.55
CA GLU A 202 -10.93 9.67 6.55
C GLU A 202 -10.65 8.16 6.42
N LEU A 203 -9.40 7.74 6.22
CA LEU A 203 -9.07 6.34 5.97
C LEU A 203 -9.14 5.48 7.24
N GLU A 204 -8.88 6.05 8.41
CA GLU A 204 -8.83 5.34 9.70
C GLU A 204 -7.97 4.06 9.60
N LEU A 205 -6.74 4.19 9.10
CA LEU A 205 -5.85 3.05 8.80
C LEU A 205 -5.60 2.17 10.03
N ASP A 206 -5.57 2.77 11.22
CA ASP A 206 -5.42 2.10 12.51
C ASP A 206 -6.61 1.18 12.84
N LEU A 207 -7.82 1.44 12.30
CA LEU A 207 -9.03 0.68 12.59
C LEU A 207 -9.27 -0.52 11.65
N VAL A 208 -8.43 -0.73 10.64
CA VAL A 208 -8.63 -1.78 9.63
C VAL A 208 -8.62 -3.19 10.25
N GLY A 209 -7.87 -3.39 11.35
CA GLY A 209 -7.82 -4.64 12.11
C GLY A 209 -8.81 -4.76 13.27
N ASP A 210 -9.44 -3.65 13.69
CA ASP A 210 -10.38 -3.61 14.82
C ASP A 210 -11.78 -4.05 14.42
N ARG A 211 -12.16 -3.78 13.17
CA ARG A 211 -13.49 -4.03 12.63
C ARG A 211 -13.38 -4.51 11.18
N LYS A 212 -14.49 -5.03 10.65
CA LYS A 212 -14.55 -5.43 9.24
C LYS A 212 -14.47 -4.19 8.35
N THR A 213 -13.28 -3.92 7.82
CA THR A 213 -12.99 -2.80 6.92
C THR A 213 -12.54 -3.35 5.56
N ALA A 214 -13.00 -2.75 4.47
CA ALA A 214 -12.52 -3.02 3.13
C ALA A 214 -11.87 -1.73 2.60
N LEU A 215 -10.54 -1.72 2.54
CA LEU A 215 -9.77 -0.56 2.11
C LEU A 215 -9.29 -0.79 0.67
N PHE A 216 -9.51 0.21 -0.18
CA PHE A 216 -9.18 0.17 -1.59
C PHE A 216 -8.20 1.27 -1.90
N PHE A 217 -7.02 0.90 -2.39
CA PHE A 217 -6.10 1.82 -3.01
C PHE A 217 -6.26 1.67 -4.52
N ILE A 218 -6.58 2.76 -5.22
CA ILE A 218 -6.74 2.76 -6.68
C ILE A 218 -5.59 3.59 -7.25
N ILE A 219 -4.68 2.90 -7.93
CA ILE A 219 -3.49 3.48 -8.57
C ILE A 219 -3.58 3.33 -10.08
N SER A 220 -2.89 4.22 -10.81
CA SER A 220 -2.78 4.13 -12.26
C SER A 220 -1.70 3.12 -12.65
N ASP A 221 -2.01 2.26 -13.63
CA ASP A 221 -1.02 1.33 -14.21
C ASP A 221 -0.01 2.04 -15.12
N THR A 222 -0.37 3.22 -15.63
CA THR A 222 0.41 3.95 -16.65
C THR A 222 1.12 5.17 -16.11
N ASP A 223 0.63 5.71 -14.98
CA ASP A 223 1.13 6.96 -14.40
C ASP A 223 1.57 6.74 -12.96
N ALA A 224 2.87 6.87 -12.72
CA ALA A 224 3.46 6.67 -11.41
C ALA A 224 3.48 7.95 -10.53
N THR A 225 3.00 9.09 -11.04
CA THR A 225 3.17 10.41 -10.42
C THR A 225 2.71 10.45 -8.96
N PHE A 226 1.63 9.77 -8.60
CA PHE A 226 1.03 9.80 -7.26
C PHE A 226 1.22 8.52 -6.45
N ASN A 227 2.04 7.57 -6.92
CA ASN A 227 2.21 6.28 -6.24
C ASN A 227 2.90 6.42 -4.88
N PHE A 228 3.68 7.50 -4.69
CA PHE A 228 4.30 7.80 -3.40
C PHE A 228 3.28 7.98 -2.26
N LEU A 229 2.08 8.55 -2.53
CA LEU A 229 1.01 8.69 -1.53
C LEU A 229 0.52 7.33 -1.05
N VAL A 230 0.35 6.39 -1.98
CA VAL A 230 -0.07 5.01 -1.66
C VAL A 230 1.04 4.27 -0.93
N SER A 231 2.30 4.41 -1.33
CA SER A 231 3.45 3.88 -0.58
C SER A 231 3.51 4.39 0.87
N MET A 232 3.24 5.68 1.08
CA MET A 232 3.17 6.28 2.41
C MET A 232 2.04 5.68 3.24
N ALA A 233 0.83 5.63 2.68
CA ALA A 233 -0.33 5.05 3.34
C ALA A 233 -0.12 3.57 3.70
N TYR A 234 0.47 2.77 2.81
CA TYR A 234 0.81 1.37 3.08
C TYR A 234 1.82 1.22 4.21
N THR A 235 2.87 2.03 4.20
CA THR A 235 3.90 1.94 5.23
C THR A 235 3.33 2.29 6.60
N GLN A 236 2.53 3.36 6.68
CA GLN A 236 1.83 3.71 7.92
C GLN A 236 0.85 2.61 8.33
N LEU A 237 0.03 2.09 7.41
CA LEU A 237 -0.91 1.01 7.69
C LEU A 237 -0.23 -0.21 8.33
N PHE A 238 0.86 -0.72 7.74
CA PHE A 238 1.56 -1.89 8.30
C PHE A 238 2.13 -1.62 9.69
N ASN A 239 2.72 -0.44 9.90
CA ASN A 239 3.26 -0.06 11.22
C ASN A 239 2.15 0.04 12.27
N LEU A 240 1.08 0.77 11.96
CA LEU A 240 -0.07 0.95 12.85
C LEU A 240 -0.74 -0.37 13.21
N LEU A 241 -0.95 -1.25 12.22
CA LEU A 241 -1.55 -2.56 12.47
C LEU A 241 -0.64 -3.43 13.35
N CYS A 242 0.67 -3.32 13.21
CA CYS A 242 1.59 -4.09 14.05
C CYS A 242 1.62 -3.57 15.49
N GLU A 243 1.75 -2.25 15.68
CA GLU A 243 1.72 -1.60 16.99
C GLU A 243 0.38 -1.86 17.68
N ARG A 244 -0.74 -1.75 16.96
CA ARG A 244 -2.06 -2.02 17.51
C ARG A 244 -2.27 -3.49 17.89
N ALA A 245 -1.71 -4.43 17.12
CA ALA A 245 -1.75 -5.84 17.49
C ALA A 245 -1.01 -6.08 18.81
N ASP A 246 0.21 -5.53 18.94
CA ASP A 246 1.09 -5.76 20.09
C ASP A 246 0.59 -5.06 21.35
N ASP A 247 0.25 -3.77 21.27
CA ASP A 247 -0.04 -2.93 22.42
C ASP A 247 -1.49 -3.05 22.91
N LYS A 248 -2.46 -3.18 21.99
CA LYS A 248 -3.90 -3.20 22.34
C LYS A 248 -4.45 -4.61 22.53
N TYR A 249 -3.98 -5.58 21.76
CA TYR A 249 -4.57 -6.93 21.71
C TYR A 249 -3.61 -8.06 22.13
N GLY A 250 -2.42 -7.72 22.64
CA GLY A 250 -1.47 -8.70 23.17
C GLY A 250 -0.87 -9.61 22.09
N GLY A 251 -0.72 -9.09 20.87
CA GLY A 251 0.02 -9.71 19.76
C GLY A 251 -0.81 -10.16 18.57
N ARG A 252 -2.15 -10.08 18.59
CA ARG A 252 -3.02 -10.48 17.46
C ARG A 252 -4.20 -9.56 17.26
N LEU A 253 -4.43 -9.10 16.03
CA LEU A 253 -5.62 -8.32 15.70
C LEU A 253 -6.89 -9.17 15.85
N PRO A 254 -8.00 -8.58 16.32
CA PRO A 254 -9.27 -9.30 16.49
C PRO A 254 -9.88 -9.72 15.14
N VAL A 255 -9.57 -8.99 14.07
CA VAL A 255 -10.02 -9.30 12.72
C VAL A 255 -8.83 -9.45 11.77
N HIS A 256 -8.70 -10.62 11.15
CA HIS A 256 -7.59 -10.93 10.25
C HIS A 256 -7.54 -10.00 9.04
N VAL A 257 -6.45 -9.24 8.89
CA VAL A 257 -6.25 -8.29 7.78
C VAL A 257 -5.51 -8.99 6.65
N ARG A 258 -6.16 -9.08 5.48
CA ARG A 258 -5.55 -9.63 4.27
C ARG A 258 -5.29 -8.55 3.24
N CYS A 259 -4.02 -8.31 2.94
CA CYS A 259 -3.55 -7.41 1.89
C CYS A 259 -3.44 -8.17 0.56
N LEU A 260 -4.23 -7.78 -0.42
CA LEU A 260 -4.24 -8.25 -1.80
C LEU A 260 -3.66 -7.15 -2.67
N ILE A 261 -2.36 -7.29 -2.94
CA ILE A 261 -1.59 -6.29 -3.65
C ILE A 261 -1.54 -6.73 -5.12
N ASP A 262 -2.49 -6.23 -5.90
CA ASP A 262 -2.47 -6.37 -7.36
C ASP A 262 -1.35 -5.48 -7.88
N GLU A 263 -0.35 -6.08 -8.53
CA GLU A 263 0.84 -5.39 -9.04
C GLU A 263 1.67 -4.64 -7.97
N ALA A 264 2.33 -5.39 -7.09
CA ALA A 264 3.16 -4.83 -6.01
C ALA A 264 4.28 -3.89 -6.49
N ALA A 265 4.68 -4.00 -7.76
CA ALA A 265 5.68 -3.14 -8.36
C ALA A 265 5.20 -1.70 -8.59
N ASN A 266 3.89 -1.48 -8.78
CA ASN A 266 3.36 -0.16 -9.08
C ASN A 266 3.17 0.71 -7.83
N ILE A 267 3.14 0.13 -6.62
CA ILE A 267 2.99 0.93 -5.39
C ILE A 267 4.15 1.89 -5.17
N GLY A 268 5.38 1.45 -5.51
CA GLY A 268 6.63 2.05 -5.06
C GLY A 268 7.33 1.18 -4.01
N GLN A 269 8.30 1.77 -3.30
CA GLN A 269 9.11 1.06 -2.31
C GLN A 269 8.50 1.22 -0.92
N ILE A 270 8.06 0.09 -0.34
CA ILE A 270 7.71 0.00 1.08
C ILE A 270 8.99 -0.29 1.87
N PRO A 271 9.48 0.62 2.72
CA PRO A 271 10.74 0.41 3.44
C PRO A 271 10.69 -0.82 4.35
N ASN A 272 11.76 -1.61 4.36
CA ASN A 272 11.89 -2.84 5.15
C ASN A 272 10.78 -3.87 4.91
N LEU A 273 10.21 -3.95 3.70
CA LEU A 273 9.17 -4.92 3.36
C LEU A 273 9.60 -6.36 3.69
N GLU A 274 10.87 -6.71 3.51
CA GLU A 274 11.40 -8.04 3.83
C GLU A 274 11.25 -8.41 5.32
N LYS A 275 11.39 -7.44 6.23
CA LYS A 275 11.20 -7.64 7.67
C LYS A 275 9.72 -7.65 8.04
N LEU A 276 8.91 -6.82 7.36
CA LEU A 276 7.46 -6.81 7.55
C LEU A 276 6.87 -8.17 7.19
N MET A 277 7.20 -8.71 6.01
CA MET A 277 6.71 -10.01 5.55
C MET A 277 7.04 -11.17 6.52
N ALA A 278 8.18 -11.10 7.22
CA ALA A 278 8.55 -12.09 8.22
C ALA A 278 7.76 -11.98 9.54
N THR A 279 7.22 -10.81 9.88
CA THR A 279 6.69 -10.49 11.22
C THR A 279 5.17 -10.31 11.28
N ILE A 280 4.52 -10.00 10.15
CA ILE A 280 3.07 -9.74 10.08
C ILE A 280 2.22 -10.97 10.41
N ARG A 281 2.72 -12.18 10.15
CA ARG A 281 1.97 -13.43 10.34
C ARG A 281 1.50 -13.64 11.77
N SER A 282 2.36 -13.37 12.76
CA SER A 282 2.01 -13.57 14.17
C SER A 282 0.92 -12.62 14.66
N ARG A 283 0.69 -11.52 13.91
CA ARG A 283 -0.21 -10.42 14.25
C ARG A 283 -1.58 -10.51 13.57
N GLU A 284 -1.89 -11.65 12.96
CA GLU A 284 -3.12 -11.86 12.16
C GLU A 284 -3.19 -10.97 10.91
N ILE A 285 -2.04 -10.73 10.28
CA ILE A 285 -1.93 -9.99 9.02
C ILE A 285 -1.32 -10.92 7.96
N SER A 286 -1.89 -10.93 6.76
CA SER A 286 -1.36 -11.66 5.61
C SER A 286 -1.26 -10.76 4.37
N ALA A 287 -0.28 -11.03 3.52
CA ALA A 287 -0.09 -10.31 2.26
C ALA A 287 0.00 -11.30 1.09
N CYS A 288 -0.65 -10.96 -0.02
CA CYS A 288 -0.61 -11.66 -1.28
C CYS A 288 -0.13 -10.67 -2.34
N LEU A 289 1.12 -10.86 -2.76
CA LEU A 289 1.77 -10.03 -3.77
C LEU A 289 1.52 -10.64 -5.15
N VAL A 290 0.85 -9.91 -6.02
CA VAL A 290 0.71 -10.27 -7.44
C VAL A 290 1.76 -9.49 -8.22
N LEU A 291 2.51 -10.21 -9.06
CA LEU A 291 3.61 -9.67 -9.86
C LEU A 291 3.44 -10.14 -11.30
N GLN A 292 3.67 -9.26 -12.27
CA GLN A 292 3.74 -9.66 -13.67
C GLN A 292 5.06 -10.37 -13.96
N ALA A 293 6.15 -9.87 -13.38
CA ALA A 293 7.47 -10.46 -13.48
C ALA A 293 8.26 -10.32 -12.18
N GLN A 294 9.07 -11.33 -11.85
CA GLN A 294 10.01 -11.27 -10.72
C GLN A 294 11.03 -10.13 -10.87
N SER A 295 11.41 -9.79 -12.11
CA SER A 295 12.33 -8.70 -12.42
C SER A 295 11.84 -7.33 -11.93
N GLN A 296 10.53 -7.07 -11.90
CA GLN A 296 9.97 -5.82 -11.37
C GLN A 296 10.23 -5.68 -9.86
N LEU A 297 10.03 -6.77 -9.11
CA LEU A 297 10.31 -6.79 -7.67
C LEU A 297 11.82 -6.62 -7.41
N LYS A 298 12.67 -7.22 -8.27
CA LYS A 298 14.12 -7.05 -8.20
C LYS A 298 14.56 -5.62 -8.49
N ALA A 299 13.90 -4.89 -9.38
CA ALA A 299 14.23 -3.49 -9.64
C ALA A 299 14.03 -2.60 -8.41
N LEU A 300 12.97 -2.85 -7.64
CA LEU A 300 12.63 -2.07 -6.44
C LEU A 300 13.43 -2.49 -5.20
N TYR A 301 13.54 -3.79 -4.95
CA TYR A 301 14.08 -4.31 -3.69
C TYR A 301 15.48 -4.92 -3.83
N LYS A 302 16.03 -5.00 -5.04
CA LYS A 302 17.37 -5.54 -5.33
C LYS A 302 17.57 -6.89 -4.65
N ASP A 303 18.56 -7.00 -3.75
CA ASP A 303 18.93 -8.23 -3.06
C ASP A 303 17.88 -8.67 -2.01
N ASN A 304 17.00 -7.77 -1.55
CA ASN A 304 15.96 -8.11 -0.58
C ASN A 304 14.80 -8.91 -1.19
N MET A 305 14.72 -8.97 -2.53
CA MET A 305 13.66 -9.66 -3.27
C MET A 305 13.58 -11.15 -2.92
N ASP A 306 14.73 -11.84 -2.82
CA ASP A 306 14.78 -13.25 -2.46
C ASP A 306 14.23 -13.51 -1.04
N THR A 307 14.47 -12.57 -0.12
CA THR A 307 13.95 -12.65 1.26
C THR A 307 12.43 -12.43 1.29
N ILE A 308 11.91 -11.50 0.47
CA ILE A 308 10.47 -11.26 0.36
C ILE A 308 9.76 -12.51 -0.16
N ILE A 309 10.26 -13.10 -1.26
CA ILE A 309 9.69 -14.33 -1.84
C ILE A 309 9.84 -15.51 -0.85
N GLY A 310 10.98 -15.63 -0.18
CA GLY A 310 11.21 -16.69 0.80
C GLY A 310 10.26 -16.67 2.00
N ASN A 311 9.72 -15.49 2.36
CA ASN A 311 8.72 -15.35 3.42
C ASN A 311 7.28 -15.65 2.95
N CYS A 312 7.04 -15.84 1.66
CA CYS A 312 5.73 -16.25 1.14
C CYS A 312 5.56 -17.77 1.25
N ASP A 313 4.63 -18.23 2.10
CA ASP A 313 4.37 -19.67 2.30
C ASP A 313 3.76 -20.37 1.07
N ALA A 314 3.21 -19.61 0.12
CA ALA A 314 2.62 -20.15 -1.11
C ALA A 314 3.00 -19.29 -2.33
N SER A 315 3.29 -19.96 -3.44
CA SER A 315 3.62 -19.37 -4.73
C SER A 315 2.69 -19.94 -5.80
N LEU A 316 2.08 -19.05 -6.59
CA LEU A 316 1.16 -19.42 -7.67
C LEU A 316 1.66 -18.87 -9.00
N PHE A 317 2.00 -19.77 -9.92
CA PHE A 317 2.37 -19.42 -11.29
C PHE A 317 1.17 -19.51 -12.22
N LEU A 318 0.81 -18.40 -12.86
CA LEU A 318 -0.34 -18.30 -13.77
C LEU A 318 0.05 -18.35 -15.26
N GLY A 319 1.34 -18.53 -15.56
CA GLY A 319 1.94 -18.41 -16.89
C GLY A 319 2.73 -17.11 -17.03
N GLY A 320 3.70 -17.09 -17.95
CA GLY A 320 4.56 -15.92 -18.18
C GLY A 320 5.65 -16.23 -19.21
N LYS A 321 6.31 -15.17 -19.70
CA LYS A 321 7.41 -15.27 -20.69
C LYS A 321 8.76 -14.83 -20.15
N GLU A 322 8.80 -14.34 -18.91
CA GLU A 322 10.00 -13.73 -18.35
C GLU A 322 10.99 -14.80 -17.88
N GLU A 323 12.22 -14.73 -18.41
CA GLU A 323 13.21 -15.81 -18.31
C GLU A 323 13.63 -16.11 -16.87
N THR A 324 13.80 -15.10 -16.01
CA THR A 324 14.22 -15.32 -14.62
C THR A 324 13.15 -16.03 -13.80
N THR A 325 11.88 -15.63 -13.96
CA THR A 325 10.73 -16.30 -13.36
C THR A 325 10.63 -17.74 -13.84
N LEU A 326 10.78 -17.99 -15.15
CA LEU A 326 10.71 -19.35 -15.71
C LEU A 326 11.84 -20.24 -15.20
N LYS A 327 13.08 -19.73 -15.13
CA LYS A 327 14.22 -20.47 -14.56
C LYS A 327 14.04 -20.78 -13.07
N SER A 328 13.48 -19.82 -12.32
CA SER A 328 13.14 -19.99 -10.91
C SER A 328 12.14 -21.14 -10.73
N TRP A 329 11.05 -21.16 -11.51
CA TRP A 329 10.05 -22.23 -11.48
C TRP A 329 10.57 -23.58 -11.98
N ASN A 330 11.38 -23.62 -13.04
CA ASN A 330 12.03 -24.84 -13.52
C ASN A 330 12.90 -25.47 -12.42
N SER A 331 13.71 -24.65 -11.74
CA SER A 331 14.55 -25.10 -10.61
C SER A 331 13.71 -25.62 -9.44
N LEU A 332 12.57 -24.99 -9.19
CA LEU A 332 11.64 -25.30 -8.10
C LEU A 332 10.84 -26.59 -8.32
N LEU A 333 10.46 -26.89 -9.57
CA LEU A 333 9.85 -28.15 -9.96
C LEU A 333 10.82 -29.33 -9.85
N GLY A 334 12.10 -29.08 -10.10
CA GLY A 334 13.16 -30.08 -10.06
C GLY A 334 13.16 -31.00 -11.28
N LYS A 335 13.79 -32.16 -11.12
CA LYS A 335 14.04 -33.12 -12.20
C LYS A 335 13.31 -34.45 -11.98
N GLU A 336 12.82 -35.03 -13.07
CA GLU A 336 12.40 -36.42 -13.15
C GLU A 336 13.55 -37.30 -13.68
N THR A 337 13.52 -38.58 -13.32
CA THR A 337 14.47 -39.57 -13.86
C THR A 337 13.81 -40.30 -15.02
N ILE A 338 14.48 -40.33 -16.17
CA ILE A 338 14.04 -41.03 -17.36
C ILE A 338 15.03 -42.15 -17.65
N ASP A 339 14.51 -43.35 -17.88
CA ASP A 339 15.31 -44.48 -18.36
C ASP A 339 15.40 -44.43 -19.88
N MET A 340 16.61 -44.27 -20.41
CA MET A 340 16.91 -44.23 -21.83
C MET A 340 17.41 -45.59 -22.30
N TYR A 341 16.75 -46.13 -23.33
CA TYR A 341 17.07 -47.40 -23.96
C TYR A 341 17.68 -47.15 -25.33
N ASN A 342 19.00 -47.28 -25.45
CA ASN A 342 19.69 -47.15 -26.72
C ASN A 342 19.91 -48.54 -27.32
N THR A 343 19.25 -48.80 -28.45
CA THR A 343 19.46 -50.03 -29.24
C THR A 343 20.36 -49.69 -30.41
N SER A 344 21.58 -50.22 -30.43
CA SER A 344 22.48 -50.11 -31.57
C SER A 344 22.43 -51.39 -32.40
N VAL A 345 22.31 -51.24 -33.72
CA VAL A 345 22.36 -52.35 -34.67
C VAL A 345 23.52 -52.10 -35.60
N THR A 346 24.54 -52.96 -35.54
CA THR A 346 25.71 -52.87 -36.41
C THR A 346 25.54 -53.88 -37.54
N LYS A 347 25.37 -53.39 -38.78
CA LYS A 347 25.22 -54.24 -39.97
C LYS A 347 26.58 -54.48 -40.64
N GLY A 348 27.20 -55.62 -40.32
CA GLY A 348 28.34 -56.21 -41.04
C GLY A 348 27.96 -57.57 -41.65
N ASN A 349 28.94 -58.48 -41.87
CA ASN A 349 28.68 -59.85 -42.39
C ASN A 349 27.80 -60.72 -41.47
N GLN A 350 27.67 -60.35 -40.19
CA GLN A 350 26.66 -60.85 -39.25
C GLN A 350 26.06 -59.65 -38.50
N GLU A 351 24.73 -59.63 -38.33
CA GLU A 351 24.06 -58.58 -37.54
C GLU A 351 24.32 -58.78 -36.05
N SER A 352 24.76 -57.71 -35.39
CA SER A 352 24.96 -57.67 -33.94
C SER A 352 24.11 -56.55 -33.33
N HIS A 353 23.43 -56.87 -32.22
CA HIS A 353 22.58 -55.96 -31.46
C HIS A 353 23.23 -55.64 -30.11
N GLY A 354 23.50 -54.35 -29.87
CA GLY A 354 23.91 -53.84 -28.56
C GLY A 354 22.74 -53.12 -27.89
N GLN A 355 22.49 -53.41 -26.62
CA GLN A 355 21.54 -52.65 -25.80
C GLN A 355 22.28 -51.95 -24.67
N ASN A 356 22.10 -50.64 -24.56
CA ASN A 356 22.65 -49.84 -23.47
C ASN A 356 21.51 -49.17 -22.69
N PHE A 357 21.58 -49.28 -21.36
CA PHE A 357 20.60 -48.73 -20.42
C PHE A 357 21.25 -47.57 -19.66
N GLN A 358 20.66 -46.38 -19.76
CA GLN A 358 21.16 -45.19 -19.07
C GLN A 358 20.03 -44.47 -18.35
N LYS A 359 20.25 -44.09 -17.08
CA LYS A 359 19.34 -43.21 -16.34
C LYS A 359 19.76 -41.76 -16.57
N LEU A 360 18.86 -40.94 -17.08
CA LEU A 360 19.07 -39.51 -17.32
C LEU A 360 18.15 -38.69 -16.41
N GLY A 361 18.64 -37.59 -15.85
CA GLY A 361 17.79 -36.60 -15.20
C GLY A 361 17.27 -35.59 -16.23
N LYS A 362 15.96 -35.49 -16.41
CA LYS A 362 15.29 -34.47 -17.23
C LYS A 362 14.53 -33.52 -16.30
N ASP A 363 14.48 -32.23 -16.62
CA ASP A 363 13.62 -31.31 -15.88
C ASP A 363 12.15 -31.74 -15.98
N LEU A 364 11.42 -31.67 -14.86
CA LEU A 364 10.01 -32.08 -14.81
C LEU A 364 9.14 -31.26 -15.78
N MET A 365 9.50 -29.98 -15.93
CA MET A 365 8.99 -29.12 -16.99
C MET A 365 10.11 -28.18 -17.42
N SER A 366 10.44 -28.20 -18.70
CA SER A 366 11.44 -27.31 -19.28
C SER A 366 10.95 -25.86 -19.28
N VAL A 367 11.89 -24.92 -19.42
CA VAL A 367 11.58 -23.47 -19.53
C VAL A 367 10.62 -23.18 -20.69
N ASP A 368 10.74 -23.91 -21.80
CA ASP A 368 9.88 -23.79 -22.97
C ASP A 368 8.45 -24.30 -22.68
N GLU A 369 8.33 -25.48 -22.05
CA GLU A 369 7.03 -26.02 -21.63
C GLU A 369 6.32 -25.10 -20.61
N LEU A 370 7.07 -24.45 -19.71
CA LEU A 370 6.54 -23.45 -18.79
C LEU A 370 6.06 -22.18 -19.50
N ALA A 371 6.78 -21.73 -20.54
CA ALA A 371 6.45 -20.54 -21.31
C ALA A 371 5.19 -20.71 -22.17
N VAL A 372 4.93 -21.94 -22.64
CA VAL A 372 3.77 -22.30 -23.47
C VAL A 372 2.66 -22.98 -22.64
N MET A 373 2.72 -22.90 -21.31
CA MET A 373 1.72 -23.49 -20.43
C MET A 373 0.31 -22.95 -20.75
N ASP A 374 -0.65 -23.88 -20.87
CA ASP A 374 -2.05 -23.57 -21.14
C ASP A 374 -2.60 -22.51 -20.17
N GLY A 375 -3.22 -21.47 -20.72
CA GLY A 375 -3.77 -20.35 -19.96
C GLY A 375 -4.88 -20.75 -18.98
N GLY A 376 -5.48 -21.93 -19.13
CA GLY A 376 -6.42 -22.51 -18.17
C GLY A 376 -5.79 -23.22 -16.97
N LYS A 377 -4.46 -23.34 -16.93
CA LYS A 377 -3.71 -24.07 -15.88
C LYS A 377 -2.83 -23.14 -15.04
N CYS A 378 -2.45 -23.61 -13.86
CA CYS A 378 -1.53 -22.92 -12.96
C CYS A 378 -0.67 -23.94 -12.21
N LEU A 379 0.52 -23.53 -11.79
CA LEU A 379 1.34 -24.30 -10.85
C LEU A 379 1.21 -23.66 -9.47
N LEU A 380 0.90 -24.48 -8.48
CA LEU A 380 0.81 -24.06 -7.09
C LEU A 380 1.87 -24.78 -6.28
N GLN A 381 2.69 -24.01 -5.59
CA GLN A 381 3.59 -24.50 -4.57
C GLN A 381 3.11 -23.98 -3.21
N ILE A 382 2.98 -24.90 -2.25
CA ILE A 382 2.68 -24.58 -0.86
C ILE A 382 3.83 -25.13 -0.02
N ARG A 383 4.24 -24.39 1.00
CA ARG A 383 5.29 -24.80 1.93
C ARG A 383 5.04 -26.22 2.46
N GLY A 384 6.07 -27.06 2.37
CA GLY A 384 6.03 -28.45 2.84
C GLY A 384 5.42 -29.45 1.86
N VAL A 385 4.92 -29.00 0.71
CA VAL A 385 4.33 -29.86 -0.33
C VAL A 385 5.07 -29.67 -1.66
N ARG A 386 5.15 -30.73 -2.46
CA ARG A 386 5.67 -30.63 -3.82
C ARG A 386 4.74 -29.74 -4.66
N PRO A 387 5.27 -28.97 -5.63
CA PRO A 387 4.43 -28.20 -6.54
C PRO A 387 3.50 -29.12 -7.32
N PHE A 388 2.30 -28.64 -7.61
CA PHE A 388 1.33 -29.38 -8.42
C PHE A 388 0.67 -28.50 -9.46
N LEU A 389 0.37 -29.12 -10.60
CA LEU A 389 -0.36 -28.52 -11.71
C LEU A 389 -1.87 -28.60 -11.42
N SER A 390 -2.55 -27.46 -11.47
CA SER A 390 -3.99 -27.35 -11.27
C SER A 390 -4.64 -26.53 -12.39
N ARG A 391 -5.97 -26.53 -12.44
CA ARG A 391 -6.75 -25.64 -13.31
C ARG A 391 -7.06 -24.33 -12.59
N LYS A 392 -7.09 -23.23 -13.34
CA LYS A 392 -7.56 -21.94 -12.82
C LYS A 392 -9.02 -22.05 -12.40
N TYR A 393 -9.37 -21.35 -11.33
CA TYR A 393 -10.74 -21.38 -10.80
C TYR A 393 -11.66 -20.53 -11.67
N ASP A 394 -12.77 -21.13 -12.11
CA ASP A 394 -13.82 -20.44 -12.86
C ASP A 394 -14.72 -19.64 -11.91
N ILE A 395 -14.61 -18.31 -11.98
CA ILE A 395 -15.32 -17.38 -11.11
C ILE A 395 -16.84 -17.54 -11.18
N THR A 396 -17.38 -17.97 -12.31
CA THR A 396 -18.84 -18.12 -12.50
C THR A 396 -19.44 -19.22 -11.62
N ARG A 397 -18.61 -20.17 -11.20
CA ARG A 397 -18.97 -21.26 -10.31
C ARG A 397 -18.95 -20.87 -8.84
N HIS A 398 -18.46 -19.68 -8.51
CA HIS A 398 -18.40 -19.22 -7.13
C HIS A 398 -19.83 -19.01 -6.58
N PRO A 399 -20.15 -19.49 -5.36
CA PRO A 399 -21.51 -19.36 -4.78
C PRO A 399 -22.04 -17.93 -4.70
N ASN A 400 -21.12 -16.95 -4.64
CA ASN A 400 -21.43 -15.53 -4.56
C ASN A 400 -21.34 -14.79 -5.89
N TYR A 401 -21.07 -15.46 -7.02
CA TYR A 401 -20.90 -14.82 -8.33
C TYR A 401 -22.12 -13.96 -8.72
N ARG A 402 -23.33 -14.43 -8.39
CA ARG A 402 -24.61 -13.70 -8.60
C ARG A 402 -24.71 -12.32 -7.95
N LEU A 403 -23.79 -12.00 -7.04
CA LEU A 403 -23.75 -10.75 -6.28
C LEU A 403 -22.78 -9.73 -6.89
N LEU A 404 -22.00 -10.13 -7.89
CA LEU A 404 -21.05 -9.28 -8.61
C LEU A 404 -21.76 -8.46 -9.70
N SER A 405 -21.16 -7.36 -10.13
CA SER A 405 -21.63 -6.58 -11.29
C SER A 405 -21.54 -7.37 -12.60
N ASP A 406 -20.56 -8.26 -12.74
CA ASP A 406 -20.39 -9.13 -13.92
C ASP A 406 -21.63 -10.00 -14.20
N PHE A 407 -22.33 -10.42 -13.14
CA PHE A 407 -23.57 -11.17 -13.29
C PHE A 407 -24.76 -10.25 -13.57
N ASN A 408 -24.78 -9.05 -12.97
CA ASN A 408 -25.85 -8.07 -13.15
C ASN A 408 -25.35 -6.66 -12.84
N GLU A 409 -25.42 -5.76 -13.83
CA GLU A 409 -24.97 -4.36 -13.72
C GLU A 409 -25.61 -3.61 -12.54
N LYS A 410 -26.82 -3.99 -12.10
CA LYS A 410 -27.47 -3.41 -10.92
C LYS A 410 -26.66 -3.64 -9.64
N ASN A 411 -25.72 -4.58 -9.64
CA ASN A 411 -24.82 -4.84 -8.52
C ASN A 411 -23.58 -3.94 -8.51
N ALA A 412 -23.36 -3.14 -9.55
CA ALA A 412 -22.27 -2.19 -9.60
C ALA A 412 -22.30 -1.22 -8.41
N PHE A 413 -21.14 -1.00 -7.81
CA PHE A 413 -20.95 -0.04 -6.74
C PHE A 413 -20.70 1.36 -7.31
N ASP A 414 -21.48 2.32 -6.84
CA ASP A 414 -21.37 3.72 -7.22
C ASP A 414 -20.59 4.50 -6.16
N ILE A 415 -19.33 4.80 -6.48
CA ILE A 415 -18.40 5.49 -5.57
C ILE A 415 -18.84 6.94 -5.36
N GLU A 416 -19.31 7.64 -6.41
CA GLU A 416 -19.73 9.04 -6.31
C GLU A 416 -20.94 9.16 -5.38
N LYS A 417 -21.92 8.26 -5.54
CA LYS A 417 -23.07 8.21 -4.64
C LYS A 417 -22.68 7.83 -3.21
N PHE A 418 -21.69 6.98 -3.04
CA PHE A 418 -21.20 6.58 -1.71
C PHE A 418 -20.48 7.72 -0.98
N LEU A 419 -19.68 8.52 -1.71
CA LEU A 419 -18.97 9.68 -1.16
C LEU A 419 -19.84 10.94 -1.08
N SER A 420 -20.95 10.98 -1.81
CA SER A 420 -21.83 12.15 -1.82
C SER A 420 -22.48 12.37 -0.45
N THR A 421 -22.24 13.56 0.10
CA THR A 421 -22.95 14.08 1.28
C THR A 421 -24.34 14.61 0.94
N LYS A 422 -24.74 14.61 -0.34
CA LYS A 422 -26.04 15.09 -0.78
C LYS A 422 -27.13 14.14 -0.29
N MET A 423 -28.03 14.66 0.53
CA MET A 423 -29.19 13.92 0.98
C MET A 423 -30.05 13.53 -0.24
N PRO A 424 -30.37 12.23 -0.44
CA PRO A 424 -31.23 11.83 -1.54
C PRO A 424 -32.67 12.27 -1.23
N VAL A 425 -33.08 13.42 -1.76
CA VAL A 425 -34.43 13.95 -1.58
C VAL A 425 -35.37 13.25 -2.55
N ARG A 426 -36.42 12.60 -2.05
CA ARG A 426 -37.51 12.10 -2.89
C ARG A 426 -38.54 13.23 -3.10
N PRO A 427 -39.14 13.36 -4.29
CA PRO A 427 -40.22 14.32 -4.50
C PRO A 427 -41.34 14.11 -3.48
N GLY A 428 -41.64 15.13 -2.66
CA GLY A 428 -42.69 15.11 -1.63
C GLY A 428 -42.24 14.68 -0.23
N GLU A 429 -40.96 14.38 0.00
CA GLU A 429 -40.43 14.02 1.32
C GLU A 429 -40.17 15.30 2.14
N LEU A 430 -40.89 15.48 3.25
CA LEU A 430 -40.71 16.61 4.17
C LEU A 430 -39.46 16.37 5.04
N TYR A 431 -38.48 17.26 4.96
CA TYR A 431 -37.29 17.25 5.81
C TYR A 431 -37.27 18.48 6.72
N ARG A 432 -36.70 18.31 7.93
CA ARG A 432 -36.46 19.43 8.85
C ARG A 432 -35.34 20.28 8.29
N ASN A 433 -35.68 21.48 7.83
CA ASN A 433 -34.71 22.52 7.55
C ASN A 433 -34.35 23.22 8.86
N TYR A 434 -33.07 23.27 9.20
CA TYR A 434 -32.57 24.11 10.28
C TYR A 434 -31.95 25.33 9.60
N GLU A 435 -32.65 26.46 9.64
CA GLU A 435 -32.04 27.75 9.28
C GLU A 435 -31.13 28.15 10.44
N ILE A 436 -29.83 27.98 10.24
CA ILE A 436 -28.82 28.45 11.18
C ILE A 436 -28.64 29.95 10.91
N THR A 437 -28.99 30.79 11.88
CA THR A 437 -28.73 32.23 11.76
C THR A 437 -27.29 32.54 12.14
N THR A 438 -26.74 33.66 11.67
CA THR A 438 -25.36 34.07 11.97
C THR A 438 -25.07 34.14 13.48
N GLY A 439 -26.09 34.42 14.31
CA GLY A 439 -25.95 34.42 15.77
C GLY A 439 -25.82 33.04 16.41
N ASP A 440 -26.33 31.98 15.76
CA ASP A 440 -26.21 30.60 16.25
C ASP A 440 -24.80 30.03 16.00
N LEU A 441 -24.17 30.43 14.88
CA LEU A 441 -22.77 30.08 14.57
C LEU A 441 -21.77 30.75 15.53
N GLU A 442 -22.04 31.99 15.94
CA GLU A 442 -21.17 32.71 16.89
C GLU A 442 -21.19 32.09 18.29
N GLN A 443 -22.30 31.47 18.71
CA GLN A 443 -22.39 30.78 20.00
C GLN A 443 -21.65 29.43 20.01
N GLU A 444 -21.67 28.67 18.92
CA GLU A 444 -20.89 27.42 18.83
C GLU A 444 -19.38 27.68 18.81
N ILE A 445 -18.93 28.77 18.20
CA ILE A 445 -17.50 29.16 18.16
C ILE A 445 -16.99 29.61 19.55
N GLN A 446 -17.85 30.13 20.43
CA GLN A 446 -17.46 30.50 21.81
C GLN A 446 -17.46 29.33 22.80
N THR A 447 -17.98 28.16 22.40
CA THR A 447 -18.12 26.99 23.29
C THR A 447 -17.24 25.81 22.88
N ALA A 448 -16.48 25.93 21.79
CA ALA A 448 -15.39 25.03 21.39
C ALA A 448 -14.05 25.66 21.76
#